data_AF-A0A959KI63-F1
#
_entry.id   AF-A0A959KI63-F1
#
_cell.length_a   1.000
_cell.length_b   1.000
_cell.length_c   1.000
_cell.angle_alpha   90.00
_cell.angle_beta   90.00
_cell.angle_gamma   90.00
#
_symmetry.space_group_name_H-M   'P 1'
#
loop_
_entity.id
_entity.type
_entity.pdbx_description
1 polymer ?
#
loop_
_entity_poly.entity_id
_entity_poly.type
_entity_poly.pdbx_seq_one_letter_code
_entity_poly.pdbx_strand_id
1 'polypeptide(L)'
;MRKIRLYIAISLDGWIAKPDGDVAWLDQIPTPEGEDYGYAEFYAGIDTTLMGFNTYREVLGFGIPFPYPDKTNYVFTRQTDQADTEHVKFITADPATFLRELRTGPGADIWLIGGGQLNSALLQHDLIDEMWVFVMPIVLGHGIPLFAPPLPEKQLTLLHHQTYPSGVTLLKYEPRS
;
A
#
# COMPACT_ATOMS: atom_id res chain seq x y z
N MET A 1 -4.09 7.37 -18.45
CA MET A 1 -3.77 6.06 -17.87
C MET A 1 -4.05 6.15 -16.38
N ARG A 2 -4.66 5.13 -15.77
CA ARG A 2 -4.97 5.13 -14.33
C ARG A 2 -3.67 5.15 -13.54
N LYS A 3 -3.58 5.95 -12.46
CA LYS A 3 -2.38 5.98 -11.63
C LYS A 3 -2.41 4.85 -10.61
N ILE A 4 -1.26 4.25 -10.35
CA ILE A 4 -1.03 3.31 -9.26
C ILE A 4 -0.35 4.10 -8.15
N ARG A 5 -1.05 4.21 -7.02
CA ARG A 5 -0.67 5.06 -5.90
C ARG A 5 -0.45 4.19 -4.67
N LEU A 6 0.74 4.27 -4.09
CA LEU A 6 1.06 3.66 -2.80
C LEU A 6 0.62 4.64 -1.71
N TYR A 7 -0.24 4.19 -0.81
CA TYR A 7 -0.62 4.93 0.40
C TYR A 7 -0.33 4.02 1.59
N ILE A 8 0.66 4.37 2.41
CA ILE A 8 1.22 3.45 3.40
C ILE A 8 1.89 4.16 4.58
N ALA A 9 1.75 3.58 5.78
CA ALA A 9 2.46 4.01 6.98
C ALA A 9 3.74 3.18 7.18
N ILE A 10 4.79 3.83 7.66
CA ILE A 10 6.07 3.20 8.02
C ILE A 10 6.57 3.72 9.37
N SER A 11 7.35 2.92 10.07
CA SER A 11 8.23 3.42 11.14
C SER A 11 9.32 4.33 10.57
N LEU A 12 9.97 5.12 11.43
CA LEU A 12 11.09 5.99 11.06
C LEU A 12 12.23 5.22 10.36
N ASP A 13 12.44 3.97 10.76
CA ASP A 13 13.44 3.05 10.22
C ASP A 13 12.93 2.14 9.08
N GLY A 14 11.76 2.44 8.50
CA GLY A 14 11.34 1.91 7.20
C GLY A 14 10.52 0.61 7.21
N TRP A 15 9.95 0.23 8.35
CA TRP A 15 9.16 -1.00 8.49
C TRP A 15 7.66 -0.72 8.42
N ILE A 16 6.91 -1.56 7.69
CA ILE A 16 5.45 -1.47 7.55
C ILE A 16 4.70 -2.34 8.58
N ALA A 17 5.37 -3.34 9.13
CA ALA A 17 4.82 -4.27 10.11
C ALA A 17 5.95 -4.92 10.92
N LYS A 18 5.62 -5.52 12.05
CA LYS A 18 6.52 -6.39 12.81
C LYS A 18 6.81 -7.70 12.05
N PRO A 19 7.80 -8.51 12.50
CA PRO A 19 8.17 -9.75 11.79
C PRO A 19 7.04 -10.77 11.62
N ASP A 20 6.06 -10.75 12.51
CA ASP A 20 4.86 -11.60 12.50
C ASP A 20 3.71 -11.02 11.67
N GLY A 21 3.87 -9.83 11.08
CA GLY A 21 2.82 -9.12 10.33
C GLY A 21 2.03 -8.11 11.17
N ASP A 22 2.26 -8.05 12.48
CA ASP A 22 1.48 -7.19 13.38
C ASP A 22 1.66 -5.68 13.07
N VAL A 23 0.52 -4.98 13.03
CA VAL A 23 0.41 -3.54 12.79
C VAL A 23 -0.24 -2.79 13.96
N ALA A 24 -0.54 -3.44 15.09
CA ALA A 24 -1.14 -2.82 16.29
C ALA A 24 -0.24 -1.74 16.93
N TRP A 25 1.00 -1.59 16.46
CA TRP A 25 1.85 -0.46 16.81
C TRP A 25 1.35 0.87 16.23
N LEU A 26 0.54 0.85 15.16
CA LEU A 26 -0.10 2.04 14.59
C LEU A 26 -1.12 2.64 15.56
N ASP A 27 -1.88 1.80 16.26
CA ASP A 27 -2.91 2.23 17.23
C ASP A 27 -2.33 2.94 18.46
N GLN A 28 -1.03 2.79 18.69
CA GLN A 28 -0.32 3.44 19.80
C GLN A 28 0.08 4.88 19.47
N ILE A 29 -0.01 5.29 18.20
CA ILE A 29 0.31 6.65 17.77
C ILE A 29 -0.96 7.50 17.94
N PRO A 30 -0.94 8.54 18.79
CA PRO A 30 -2.12 9.37 19.02
C PRO A 30 -2.56 10.04 17.72
N THR A 31 -3.82 9.86 17.32
CA THR A 31 -4.42 10.59 16.19
C THR A 31 -5.28 11.72 16.74
N PRO A 32 -5.05 12.99 16.34
CA PRO A 32 -5.89 14.10 16.75
C PRO A 32 -7.35 13.87 16.37
N GLU A 33 -8.27 14.39 17.18
CA GLU A 33 -9.70 14.25 16.90
C GLU A 33 -10.06 14.83 15.52
N GLY A 34 -10.75 14.04 14.71
CA GLY A 34 -11.16 14.42 13.35
C GLY A 34 -10.08 14.31 12.27
N GLU A 35 -8.86 13.88 12.62
CA GLU A 35 -7.79 13.63 11.65
C GLU A 35 -7.91 12.21 11.07
N ASP A 36 -7.86 12.10 9.74
CA ASP A 36 -7.87 10.83 9.00
C ASP A 36 -6.63 10.66 8.10
N TYR A 37 -5.67 11.59 8.19
CA TYR A 37 -4.46 11.63 7.39
C TYR A 37 -4.75 11.65 5.88
N GLY A 38 -5.86 12.27 5.48
CA GLY A 38 -6.31 12.36 4.08
C GLY A 38 -6.82 11.04 3.52
N TYR A 39 -7.12 10.06 4.36
CA TYR A 39 -7.61 8.74 3.94
C TYR A 39 -8.93 8.84 3.17
N ALA A 40 -9.89 9.63 3.63
CA ALA A 40 -11.19 9.76 2.96
C ALA A 40 -11.05 10.37 1.56
N GLU A 41 -10.23 11.41 1.41
CA GLU A 41 -9.93 12.02 0.10
C GLU A 41 -9.24 11.01 -0.82
N PHE A 42 -8.24 10.28 -0.31
CA PHE A 42 -7.53 9.27 -1.07
C PHE A 42 -8.48 8.13 -1.52
N TYR A 43 -9.29 7.62 -0.59
CA TYR A 43 -10.23 6.52 -0.83
C TYR A 43 -11.35 6.89 -1.82
N ALA A 44 -11.79 8.14 -1.83
CA ALA A 44 -12.74 8.64 -2.82
C ALA A 44 -12.14 8.74 -4.24
N GLY A 45 -10.81 8.89 -4.35
CA GLY A 45 -10.09 8.99 -5.62
C GLY A 45 -9.73 7.65 -6.28
N ILE A 46 -10.03 6.52 -5.64
CA ILE A 46 -9.70 5.19 -6.14
C ILE A 46 -10.96 4.34 -6.36
N ASP A 47 -10.88 3.38 -7.28
CA ASP A 47 -11.93 2.37 -7.49
C ASP A 47 -11.42 0.93 -7.39
N THR A 48 -10.10 0.77 -7.24
CA THR A 48 -9.42 -0.52 -7.29
C THR A 48 -8.34 -0.60 -6.23
N THR A 49 -8.21 -1.76 -5.58
CA THR A 49 -7.14 -2.03 -4.61
C THR A 49 -6.30 -3.23 -5.05
N LEU A 50 -5.01 -3.17 -4.71
CA LEU A 50 -4.03 -4.22 -4.96
C LEU A 50 -3.34 -4.59 -3.65
N MET A 51 -3.32 -5.88 -3.33
CA MET A 51 -2.52 -6.37 -2.22
C MET A 51 -1.89 -7.74 -2.48
N GLY A 52 -0.81 -8.03 -1.77
CA GLY A 52 -0.24 -9.37 -1.71
C GLY A 52 -1.00 -10.25 -0.73
N PHE A 53 -0.88 -11.57 -0.90
CA PHE A 53 -1.60 -12.55 -0.08
C PHE A 53 -1.38 -12.42 1.44
N ASN A 54 -0.17 -12.06 1.89
CA ASN A 54 0.08 -11.85 3.32
C ASN A 54 -0.68 -10.65 3.87
N THR A 55 -0.70 -9.53 3.15
CA THR A 55 -1.51 -8.36 3.52
C THR A 55 -2.99 -8.69 3.54
N TYR A 56 -3.48 -9.47 2.57
CA TYR A 56 -4.85 -9.96 2.57
C TYR A 56 -5.17 -10.80 3.83
N ARG A 57 -4.27 -11.69 4.25
CA ARG A 57 -4.43 -12.48 5.48
C ARG A 57 -4.51 -11.60 6.73
N GLU A 58 -3.66 -10.58 6.82
CA GLU A 58 -3.72 -9.62 7.94
C GLU A 58 -5.06 -8.86 7.95
N VAL A 59 -5.53 -8.39 6.79
CA VAL A 59 -6.84 -7.73 6.66
C VAL A 59 -7.98 -8.61 7.14
N LEU A 60 -7.97 -9.91 6.83
CA LEU A 60 -8.96 -10.86 7.35
C LEU A 60 -8.83 -11.09 8.87
N GLY A 61 -7.63 -10.93 9.42
CA GLY A 61 -7.34 -11.11 10.85
C GLY A 61 -7.87 -10.01 11.75
N PHE A 62 -8.25 -8.84 11.20
CA PHE A 62 -8.74 -7.70 11.97
C PHE A 62 -10.10 -7.91 12.64
N GLY A 63 -10.82 -8.98 12.30
CA GLY A 63 -12.13 -9.28 12.91
C GLY A 63 -13.25 -8.29 12.53
N ILE A 64 -13.08 -7.58 11.42
CA ILE A 64 -14.06 -6.64 10.85
C ILE A 64 -14.55 -7.16 9.48
N PRO A 65 -15.70 -6.69 8.97
CA PRO A 65 -16.07 -6.90 7.58
C PRO A 65 -14.96 -6.45 6.64
N PHE A 66 -14.88 -7.07 5.45
CA PHE A 66 -13.84 -6.72 4.48
C PHE A 66 -13.87 -5.20 4.22
N PRO A 67 -12.75 -4.49 4.40
CA PRO A 67 -12.77 -3.03 4.55
C PRO A 67 -13.01 -2.26 3.25
N TYR A 68 -12.90 -2.93 2.09
CA TYR A 68 -13.02 -2.31 0.77
C TYR A 68 -14.14 -2.95 -0.08
N PRO A 69 -15.38 -3.03 0.44
CA PRO A 69 -16.44 -3.80 -0.22
C PRO A 69 -16.95 -3.11 -1.50
N ASP A 70 -16.74 -1.81 -1.63
CA ASP A 70 -17.17 -0.97 -2.75
C ASP A 70 -16.07 -0.75 -3.82
N LYS A 71 -14.98 -1.50 -3.73
CA LYS A 71 -13.84 -1.44 -4.67
C LYS A 71 -13.69 -2.76 -5.42
N THR A 72 -13.01 -2.71 -6.56
CA THR A 72 -12.50 -3.93 -7.20
C THR A 72 -11.19 -4.32 -6.52
N ASN A 73 -11.15 -5.45 -5.81
CA ASN A 73 -9.96 -5.85 -5.04
C ASN A 73 -9.23 -7.02 -5.72
N TYR A 74 -7.93 -6.83 -5.98
CA TYR A 74 -7.05 -7.87 -6.50
C TYR A 74 -6.04 -8.30 -5.45
N VAL A 75 -5.98 -9.62 -5.22
CA VAL A 75 -4.98 -10.23 -4.34
C VAL A 75 -4.00 -11.05 -5.17
N PHE A 76 -2.74 -10.65 -5.17
CA PHE A 76 -1.68 -11.40 -5.82
C PHE A 76 -1.21 -12.55 -4.94
N THR A 77 -1.24 -13.76 -5.49
CA THR A 77 -0.82 -14.98 -4.80
C THR A 77 -0.15 -15.94 -5.78
N ARG A 78 0.72 -16.81 -5.25
CA ARG A 78 1.28 -17.94 -6.02
C ARG A 78 0.44 -19.22 -5.87
N GLN A 79 -0.56 -19.18 -5.00
CA GLN A 79 -1.47 -20.29 -4.77
C GLN A 79 -2.49 -20.37 -5.91
N THR A 80 -2.55 -21.50 -6.60
CA THR A 80 -3.39 -21.70 -7.79
C THR A 80 -4.78 -22.23 -7.47
N ASP A 81 -5.04 -22.55 -6.21
CA ASP A 81 -6.27 -23.16 -5.70
C ASP A 81 -7.22 -22.16 -5.02
N GLN A 82 -6.85 -20.87 -4.97
CA GLN A 82 -7.68 -19.82 -4.40
C GLN A 82 -8.85 -19.48 -5.33
N ALA A 83 -10.07 -19.70 -4.85
CA ALA A 83 -11.28 -19.26 -5.52
C ALA A 83 -11.60 -17.81 -5.16
N ASP A 84 -12.05 -17.02 -6.13
CA ASP A 84 -12.53 -15.66 -5.90
C ASP A 84 -13.63 -15.63 -4.82
N THR A 85 -13.65 -14.54 -4.05
CA THR A 85 -14.66 -14.29 -3.02
C THR A 85 -15.65 -13.23 -3.50
N GLU A 86 -16.63 -12.89 -2.67
CA GLU A 86 -17.55 -11.77 -2.94
C GLU A 86 -16.81 -10.44 -3.18
N HIS A 87 -15.68 -10.22 -2.48
CA HIS A 87 -14.98 -8.93 -2.52
C HIS A 87 -13.64 -8.99 -3.25
N VAL A 88 -13.06 -10.17 -3.48
CA VAL A 88 -11.66 -10.32 -3.91
C VAL A 88 -11.55 -11.24 -5.12
N LYS A 89 -10.73 -10.81 -6.10
CA LYS A 89 -10.24 -11.64 -7.20
C LYS A 89 -8.78 -12.05 -6.96
N PHE A 90 -8.48 -13.34 -7.03
CA PHE A 90 -7.12 -13.83 -6.85
C PHE A 90 -6.38 -13.87 -8.18
N ILE A 91 -5.20 -13.25 -8.21
CA ILE A 91 -4.36 -13.14 -9.41
C ILE A 91 -3.07 -13.92 -9.20
N THR A 92 -2.85 -14.90 -10.09
CA THR A 92 -1.63 -15.73 -10.13
C THR A 92 -0.65 -15.31 -11.22
N ALA A 93 -1.09 -14.43 -12.13
CA ALA A 93 -0.24 -13.83 -13.15
C ALA A 93 0.82 -12.92 -12.54
N ASP A 94 1.88 -12.64 -13.31
CA ASP A 94 2.88 -11.65 -12.97
C ASP A 94 2.21 -10.28 -12.71
N PRO A 95 2.44 -9.65 -11.53
CA PRO A 95 1.80 -8.38 -11.19
C PRO A 95 2.10 -7.27 -12.18
N ALA A 96 3.34 -7.19 -12.68
CA ALA A 96 3.71 -6.10 -13.57
C ALA A 96 3.00 -6.20 -14.93
N THR A 97 2.90 -7.41 -15.46
CA THR A 97 2.18 -7.69 -16.71
C THR A 97 0.69 -7.40 -16.56
N PHE A 98 0.06 -7.94 -15.51
CA PHE A 98 -1.36 -7.71 -15.23
C PHE A 98 -1.69 -6.21 -15.08
N LEU A 99 -0.85 -5.46 -14.37
CA LEU A 99 -1.10 -4.06 -14.08
C LEU A 99 -0.88 -3.14 -15.28
N ARG A 100 0.04 -3.47 -16.19
CA ARG A 100 0.22 -2.72 -17.44
C ARG A 100 -1.06 -2.74 -18.28
N GLU A 101 -1.74 -3.88 -18.33
CA GLU A 101 -3.03 -3.98 -19.02
C GLU A 101 -4.13 -3.26 -18.22
N LEU A 102 -4.29 -3.59 -16.94
CA LEU A 102 -5.35 -3.05 -16.09
C LEU A 102 -5.42 -1.51 -16.10
N ARG A 103 -4.25 -0.85 -16.03
CA ARG A 103 -4.18 0.61 -15.92
C ARG A 103 -4.47 1.37 -17.23
N THR A 104 -4.55 0.66 -18.36
CA THR A 104 -4.97 1.22 -19.66
C THR A 104 -6.49 1.27 -19.81
N GLY A 105 -7.22 0.48 -19.02
CA GLY A 105 -8.68 0.52 -19.00
C GLY A 105 -9.25 1.80 -18.40
N PRO A 106 -10.57 2.03 -18.54
CA PRO A 106 -11.26 3.11 -17.85
C PRO A 106 -11.30 2.87 -16.33
N GLY A 107 -11.50 3.94 -15.57
CA GLY A 107 -11.61 3.90 -14.11
C GLY A 107 -10.84 5.01 -13.42
N ALA A 108 -10.98 5.07 -12.10
CA ALA A 108 -10.22 5.93 -11.21
C ALA A 108 -8.85 5.32 -10.89
N ASP A 109 -8.13 5.92 -9.95
CA ASP A 109 -6.80 5.45 -9.56
C ASP A 109 -6.85 4.11 -8.83
N ILE A 110 -5.69 3.46 -8.77
CA ILE A 110 -5.48 2.13 -8.20
C ILE A 110 -4.64 2.29 -6.94
N TRP A 111 -5.16 1.82 -5.81
CA TRP A 111 -4.42 1.81 -4.55
C TRP A 111 -3.57 0.53 -4.44
N LEU A 112 -2.25 0.71 -4.37
CA LEU A 112 -1.33 -0.33 -3.90
C LEU A 112 -1.31 -0.30 -2.36
N ILE A 113 -2.01 -1.24 -1.74
CA ILE A 113 -2.03 -1.39 -0.26
C ILE A 113 -0.70 -1.95 0.23
N GLY A 114 -0.12 -2.91 -0.51
CA GLY A 114 1.14 -3.57 -0.15
C GLY A 114 1.06 -5.09 -0.23
N GLY A 115 1.95 -5.86 0.39
CA GLY A 115 3.08 -5.46 1.23
C GLY A 115 4.40 -5.34 0.48
N GLY A 116 5.49 -5.35 1.23
CA GLY A 116 6.82 -4.99 0.72
C GLY A 116 7.29 -5.74 -0.52
N GLN A 117 6.92 -7.02 -0.70
CA GLN A 117 7.25 -7.78 -1.90
C GLN A 117 6.53 -7.24 -3.16
N LEU A 118 5.23 -6.94 -3.05
CA LEU A 118 4.45 -6.39 -4.15
C LEU A 118 4.93 -4.97 -4.47
N ASN A 119 5.11 -4.13 -3.44
CA ASN A 119 5.68 -2.79 -3.58
C ASN A 119 6.99 -2.80 -4.37
N SER A 120 7.88 -3.74 -4.02
CA SER A 120 9.20 -3.85 -4.66
C SER A 120 9.10 -4.27 -6.11
N ALA A 121 8.25 -5.25 -6.42
CA ALA A 121 8.03 -5.71 -7.79
C ALA A 121 7.51 -4.56 -8.67
N LEU A 122 6.54 -3.77 -8.18
CA LEU A 122 6.01 -2.65 -8.95
C LEU A 122 7.03 -1.51 -9.08
N LEU A 123 7.80 -1.21 -8.03
CA LEU A 123 8.85 -0.19 -8.08
C LEU A 123 9.95 -0.55 -9.10
N GLN A 124 10.37 -1.82 -9.13
CA GLN A 124 11.33 -2.37 -10.09
C GLN A 124 10.89 -2.23 -11.54
N HIS A 125 9.57 -2.23 -11.79
CA HIS A 125 8.98 -2.16 -13.12
C HIS A 125 8.46 -0.77 -13.51
N ASP A 126 8.77 0.27 -12.74
CA ASP A 126 8.31 1.65 -12.97
C ASP A 126 6.78 1.76 -12.99
N LEU A 127 6.12 0.99 -12.12
CA LEU A 127 4.65 0.92 -12.07
C LEU A 127 4.04 1.66 -10.88
N ILE A 128 4.84 2.32 -10.04
CA ILE A 128 4.32 3.18 -8.97
C ILE A 128 4.42 4.62 -9.46
N ASP A 129 3.29 5.30 -9.63
CA ASP A 129 3.27 6.69 -10.11
C ASP A 129 3.40 7.69 -8.95
N GLU A 130 2.76 7.41 -7.81
CA GLU A 130 2.86 8.26 -6.61
C GLU A 130 2.99 7.41 -5.34
N MET A 131 3.74 7.91 -4.38
CA MET A 131 3.90 7.31 -3.06
C MET A 131 3.55 8.33 -1.99
N TRP A 132 2.52 8.03 -1.20
CA TRP A 132 2.09 8.76 -0.03
C TRP A 132 2.56 7.97 1.19
N VAL A 133 3.68 8.39 1.75
CA VAL A 133 4.37 7.68 2.83
C VAL A 133 4.16 8.46 4.12
N PHE A 134 3.50 7.83 5.09
CA PHE A 134 3.31 8.36 6.43
C PHE A 134 4.39 7.81 7.34
N VAL A 135 5.36 8.66 7.67
CA VAL A 135 6.44 8.32 8.61
C VAL A 135 5.92 8.53 10.03
N MET A 136 5.75 7.42 10.74
CA MET A 136 5.29 7.40 12.12
C MET A 136 6.47 7.65 13.07
N PRO A 137 6.28 8.38 14.18
CA PRO A 137 7.35 8.78 15.10
C PRO A 137 7.79 7.62 16.03
N ILE A 138 8.17 6.49 15.45
CA ILE A 138 8.57 5.26 16.16
C ILE A 138 9.70 4.56 15.40
N VAL A 139 10.60 3.89 16.12
CA VAL A 139 11.61 2.98 15.58
C VAL A 139 11.22 1.55 15.97
N LEU A 140 11.02 0.65 15.02
CA LEU A 140 10.68 -0.75 15.30
C LEU A 140 11.92 -1.65 15.43
N GLY A 141 13.04 -1.24 14.84
CA GLY A 141 14.33 -1.93 14.85
C GLY A 141 14.43 -3.09 13.86
N HIS A 142 13.32 -3.79 13.60
CA HIS A 142 13.22 -4.87 12.62
C HIS A 142 11.75 -5.14 12.29
N GLY A 143 11.50 -5.74 11.12
CA GLY A 143 10.15 -6.07 10.70
C GLY A 143 10.06 -6.42 9.21
N ILE A 144 8.89 -6.21 8.65
CA ILE A 144 8.65 -6.30 7.21
C ILE A 144 8.95 -4.93 6.61
N PRO A 145 9.92 -4.81 5.68
CA PRO A 145 10.32 -3.51 5.14
C PRO A 145 9.29 -3.00 4.14
N LEU A 146 9.21 -1.68 3.97
CA LEU A 146 8.39 -1.02 2.94
C LEU A 146 8.64 -1.59 1.54
N PHE A 147 9.91 -1.88 1.26
CA PHE A 147 10.36 -2.54 0.05
C PHE A 147 11.33 -3.67 0.43
N ALA A 148 11.04 -4.88 -0.06
CA ALA A 148 11.92 -6.04 0.07
C ALA A 148 13.15 -5.88 -0.85
N PRO A 149 14.38 -6.03 -0.32
CA PRO A 149 15.59 -5.99 -1.13
C PRO A 149 15.74 -7.25 -2.01
N PRO A 150 16.51 -7.19 -3.12
CA PRO A 150 17.20 -6.01 -3.64
C PRO A 150 16.29 -5.07 -4.44
N LEU A 151 16.64 -3.78 -4.46
CA LEU A 151 15.96 -2.76 -5.26
C LEU A 151 16.96 -2.03 -6.15
N PRO A 152 16.54 -1.59 -7.35
CA PRO A 152 17.30 -0.62 -8.12
C PRO A 152 17.33 0.72 -7.36
N GLU A 153 18.41 1.47 -7.55
CA GLU A 153 18.43 2.88 -7.14
C GLU A 153 17.38 3.64 -7.95
N LYS A 154 16.52 4.39 -7.25
CA LYS A 154 15.44 5.20 -7.84
C LYS A 154 15.55 6.60 -7.28
N GLN A 155 15.68 7.60 -8.15
CA GLN A 155 15.56 8.99 -7.75
C GLN A 155 14.09 9.34 -7.59
N LEU A 156 13.75 10.09 -6.54
CA LEU A 156 12.40 10.55 -6.29
C LEU A 156 12.33 12.08 -6.37
N THR A 157 11.16 12.59 -6.72
CA THR A 157 10.81 14.01 -6.61
C THR A 157 9.81 14.16 -5.47
N LEU A 158 10.14 15.01 -4.48
CA LEU A 158 9.20 15.37 -3.43
C LEU A 158 8.15 16.31 -4.03
N LEU A 159 6.90 15.86 -4.06
CA LEU A 159 5.77 16.65 -4.55
C LEU A 159 5.15 17.49 -3.43
N HIS A 160 5.06 16.92 -2.23
CA HIS A 160 4.41 17.56 -1.09
C HIS A 160 4.86 16.92 0.22
N HIS A 161 4.84 17.69 1.31
CA HIS A 161 5.01 17.17 2.66
C HIS A 161 4.06 17.87 3.62
N GLN A 162 3.68 17.18 4.69
CA GLN A 162 2.87 17.71 5.77
C GLN A 162 3.28 17.06 7.10
N THR A 163 3.38 17.86 8.15
CA THR A 163 3.58 17.39 9.51
C THR A 163 2.29 17.53 10.31
N TYR A 164 1.92 16.51 11.05
CA TYR A 164 0.73 16.50 11.91
C TYR A 164 1.10 16.74 13.38
N PRO A 165 0.18 17.27 14.21
CA PRO A 165 0.42 17.45 15.65
C PRO A 165 0.80 16.15 16.38
N SER A 166 0.44 14.99 15.84
CA SER A 166 0.83 13.66 16.33
C SER A 166 2.31 13.31 16.14
N GLY A 167 3.07 14.14 15.40
CA GLY A 167 4.44 13.85 14.99
C GLY A 167 4.54 12.99 13.73
N VAL A 168 3.41 12.52 13.18
CA VAL A 168 3.37 11.85 11.88
C VAL A 168 3.80 12.84 10.79
N THR A 169 4.60 12.38 9.83
CA THR A 169 5.00 13.17 8.66
C THR A 169 4.56 12.47 7.39
N LEU A 170 3.68 13.11 6.60
CA LEU A 170 3.34 12.68 5.26
C LEU A 170 4.38 13.22 4.27
N LEU A 171 4.89 12.33 3.43
CA LEU A 171 5.72 12.65 2.28
C LEU A 171 5.06 12.09 1.02
N LYS A 172 4.78 12.95 0.04
CA LYS A 172 4.27 12.56 -1.28
C LYS A 172 5.41 12.63 -2.29
N TYR A 173 5.73 11.50 -2.91
CA TYR A 173 6.81 11.36 -3.89
C TYR A 173 6.29 10.83 -5.22
N GLU A 174 7.00 11.19 -6.28
CA GLU A 174 6.91 10.55 -7.61
C GLU A 174 8.29 9.99 -7.99
N PRO A 175 8.40 8.74 -8.47
CA PRO A 175 9.64 8.23 -9.03
C PRO A 175 10.04 8.96 -10.32
N ARG A 176 11.31 9.35 -10.44
CA ARG A 176 11.86 9.88 -11.69
C ARG A 176 12.17 8.74 -12.65
N SER A 177 11.84 8.96 -13.92
CA SER A 177 12.18 8.07 -15.04
C SER A 177 13.66 8.13 -15.38
#